data_AF-A0A956UUN0-F1
#
_entry.id   AF-A0A956UUN0-F1
#
_cell.length_a   1.000
_cell.length_b   1.000
_cell.length_c   1.000
_cell.angle_alpha   90.00
_cell.angle_beta   90.00
_cell.angle_gamma   90.00
#
_symmetry.space_group_name_H-M   'P 1'
#
loop_
_entity.id
_entity.type
_entity.pdbx_description
1 polymer ?
#
loop_
_entity_poly.entity_id
_entity_poly.type
_entity_poly.pdbx_seq_one_letter_code
_entity_poly.pdbx_strand_id
1 'polypeptide(L)' 'MPTTNDTADCVHHWILGRPASGRVDARCKRCGGARTYQDDLVKGPWTHRARARASRSTARRSQA' A
#
# COMPACT_ATOMS: atom_id res chain seq x y z
N MET A 1 -17.58 22.77 25.18
CA MET A 1 -17.48 21.67 24.20
C MET A 1 -16.16 21.84 23.46
N PRO A 2 -15.17 20.93 23.55
CA PRO A 2 -13.97 21.07 22.74
C PRO A 2 -14.28 20.57 21.32
N THR A 3 -14.49 21.49 20.38
CA THR A 3 -14.53 21.20 18.94
C THR A 3 -13.32 21.83 18.28
N THR A 4 -12.15 21.52 18.79
CA THR A 4 -10.89 21.83 18.13
C THR A 4 -10.19 20.50 17.98
N ASN A 5 -10.27 19.95 16.78
CA ASN A 5 -9.34 18.94 16.32
C ASN A 5 -7.94 19.53 16.50
N ASP A 6 -7.34 19.26 17.64
CA ASP A 6 -6.02 19.77 17.99
C ASP A 6 -5.03 19.20 16.97
N THR A 7 -4.54 20.06 16.09
CA THR A 7 -3.64 19.69 15.00
C THR A 7 -2.22 19.48 15.48
N ALA A 8 -1.89 19.86 16.73
CA ALA A 8 -0.51 19.82 17.21
C ALA A 8 -0.01 18.38 17.39
N ASP A 9 -0.88 17.44 17.79
CA ASP A 9 -0.55 16.02 18.00
C ASP A 9 -1.43 15.06 17.17
N CYS A 10 -1.66 15.38 15.90
CA CYS A 10 -2.45 14.51 15.03
C CYS A 10 -1.57 13.43 14.35
N VAL A 11 -1.66 12.18 14.82
CA VAL A 11 -1.20 11.03 14.04
C VAL A 11 -2.15 10.85 12.84
N HIS A 12 -1.66 11.23 11.65
CA HIS A 12 -2.51 11.26 10.47
C HIS A 12 -2.74 9.87 9.87
N HIS A 13 -3.92 9.32 10.13
CA HIS A 13 -4.47 8.24 9.33
C HIS A 13 -5.11 8.83 8.06
N TRP A 14 -4.45 8.61 6.92
CA TRP A 14 -4.87 9.13 5.62
C TRP A 14 -5.89 8.22 4.94
N ILE A 15 -7.04 8.77 4.56
CA ILE A 15 -7.99 8.13 3.65
C ILE A 15 -7.67 8.60 2.24
N LEU A 16 -7.33 7.66 1.37
CA LEU A 16 -6.98 7.93 -0.02
C LEU A 16 -8.23 8.03 -0.89
N GLY A 17 -8.29 9.05 -1.72
CA GLY A 17 -9.30 9.24 -2.75
C GLY A 17 -9.02 8.41 -3.99
N ARG A 18 -9.84 8.60 -5.02
CA ARG A 18 -9.60 7.96 -6.31
C ARG A 18 -8.35 8.59 -6.96
N PRO A 19 -7.46 7.77 -7.54
CA PRO A 19 -6.39 8.30 -8.35
C PRO A 19 -6.94 9.07 -9.55
N ALA A 20 -6.38 10.24 -9.81
CA ALA A 20 -6.68 11.07 -10.96
C ALA A 20 -5.40 11.71 -11.48
N SER A 21 -5.13 11.55 -12.79
CA SER A 21 -4.03 12.23 -13.46
C SER A 21 -2.65 12.00 -12.82
N GLY A 22 -2.37 10.77 -12.36
CA GLY A 22 -1.10 10.42 -11.73
C GLY A 22 -0.91 10.97 -10.31
N ARG A 23 -2.01 11.32 -9.64
CA ARG A 23 -2.02 11.77 -8.25
C ARG A 23 -3.17 11.16 -7.48
N VAL A 24 -2.99 11.04 -6.17
CA VAL A 24 -4.01 10.59 -5.23
C VAL A 24 -4.13 11.62 -4.13
N ASP A 25 -5.31 12.23 -4.01
CA ASP A 25 -5.63 13.11 -2.89
C ASP A 25 -5.94 12.28 -1.65
N ALA A 26 -5.54 12.79 -0.50
CA ALA A 26 -5.68 12.13 0.78
C ALA A 26 -6.19 13.10 1.84
N ARG A 27 -7.07 12.60 2.71
CA ARG A 27 -7.60 13.39 3.84
C ARG A 27 -7.44 12.65 5.15
N CYS A 28 -6.99 13.34 6.19
CA CYS A 28 -6.86 12.75 7.51
C CYS A 28 -8.26 12.53 8.10
N LYS A 29 -8.56 11.29 8.51
CA LYS A 29 -9.85 10.93 9.10
C LYS A 29 -10.17 11.71 10.38
N ARG A 30 -9.14 12.04 11.16
CA ARG A 30 -9.28 12.72 12.45
C ARG A 30 -9.34 14.23 12.27
N CYS A 31 -8.23 14.86 11.87
CA CYS A 31 -8.13 16.32 11.82
C CYS A 31 -8.66 16.96 10.53
N GLY A 32 -8.95 16.16 9.49
CA GLY A 32 -9.40 16.68 8.20
C GLY A 32 -8.31 17.31 7.33
N GLY A 33 -7.05 17.31 7.78
CA GLY A 33 -5.90 17.79 7.00
C GLY A 33 -5.81 17.09 5.63
N ALA A 34 -5.22 17.77 4.65
CA ALA A 34 -5.14 17.30 3.26
C ALA A 34 -3.68 17.08 2.83
N ARG A 35 -3.46 16.06 2.01
CA ARG A 35 -2.19 15.78 1.34
C ARG A 35 -2.44 15.21 -0.04
N THR A 36 -1.50 15.39 -0.95
CA THR A 36 -1.55 14.77 -2.29
C THR A 36 -0.31 13.92 -2.48
N TYR A 37 -0.50 12.69 -2.92
CA TYR A 37 0.55 11.74 -3.24
C TYR A 37 0.69 11.62 -4.76
N GLN A 38 1.91 11.37 -5.24
CA GLN A 38 2.10 10.93 -6.63
C GLN A 38 1.66 9.48 -6.75
N ASP A 39 0.94 9.20 -7.82
CA ASP A 39 0.54 7.85 -8.18
C ASP A 39 1.55 7.32 -9.20
N ASP A 40 2.26 6.26 -8.83
CA ASP A 40 3.30 5.65 -9.65
C ASP A 40 2.75 4.58 -10.61
N LEU A 41 1.44 4.60 -10.92
CA LEU A 41 0.81 3.77 -11.97
C LEU A 41 1.53 3.82 -13.34
N VAL A 42 2.46 4.76 -13.56
CA VAL A 42 3.33 4.81 -14.74
C VAL A 42 4.48 3.76 -14.69
N LYS A 43 4.76 3.13 -13.55
CA LYS A 43 5.82 2.10 -13.42
C LYS A 43 5.35 0.70 -13.81
N GLY A 44 4.84 0.54 -15.03
CA GLY A 44 4.64 -0.76 -15.66
C GLY A 44 3.73 -1.73 -14.89
N PRO A 45 3.55 -2.96 -15.39
CA PRO A 45 2.75 -3.96 -14.68
C PRO A 45 3.39 -4.31 -13.34
N TRP A 46 2.57 -4.38 -12.28
CA TRP A 46 2.96 -4.89 -10.98
C TRP A 46 3.39 -6.36 -11.11
N THR A 47 4.69 -6.62 -11.29
CA THR A 47 5.22 -7.98 -11.36
C THR A 47 5.46 -8.49 -9.95
N HIS A 48 4.50 -9.23 -9.40
CA HIS A 48 4.76 -10.07 -8.24
C HIS A 48 5.80 -11.13 -8.64
N ARG A 49 7.07 -10.93 -8.27
CA ARG A 49 8.11 -11.96 -8.42
C ARG A 49 7.75 -13.12 -7.50
N ALA A 50 6.97 -14.07 -8.01
CA ALA A 50 6.76 -15.35 -7.37
C ALA A 50 8.13 -16.01 -7.23
N ARG A 51 8.69 -15.95 -6.03
CA ARG A 51 9.95 -16.62 -5.71
C ARG A 51 9.62 -18.11 -5.65
N ALA A 52 9.77 -18.81 -6.78
CA ALA A 52 9.51 -20.24 -6.86
C ALA A 52 10.38 -20.94 -5.80
N ARG A 53 9.75 -21.52 -4.78
CA ARG A 53 10.41 -22.40 -3.83
C ARG A 53 10.68 -23.71 -4.55
N ALA A 54 11.92 -23.97 -4.94
CA ALA A 54 12.30 -25.25 -5.52
C ALA A 54 12.11 -26.36 -4.47
N SER A 55 11.04 -27.13 -4.61
CA SER A 55 10.88 -28.39 -3.90
C SER A 55 11.82 -29.41 -4.54
N ARG A 56 12.89 -29.79 -3.83
CA ARG A 56 13.69 -30.95 -4.21
C ARG A 56 12.86 -32.20 -3.94
N SER A 57 12.23 -32.75 -4.98
CA SER A 57 11.68 -34.10 -4.94
C SER A 57 12.83 -35.10 -4.97
N THR A 58 13.17 -35.67 -3.82
CA THR A 58 14.05 -36.84 -3.75
C THR A 58 13.34 -38.01 -4.44
N ALA A 59 13.78 -38.35 -5.64
CA ALA A 59 13.35 -39.56 -6.33
C ALA A 59 13.74 -40.77 -5.46
N ARG A 60 12.74 -41.42 -4.86
CA ARG A 60 12.91 -42.69 -4.13
C ARG A 60 13.16 -43.77 -5.18
N ARG A 61 14.42 -44.18 -5.33
CA ARG A 61 14.83 -45.30 -6.18
C ARG A 61 14.32 -46.59 -5.54
N SER A 62 13.34 -47.24 -6.16
CA SER A 62 13.02 -48.64 -5.92
C SER A 62 13.85 -49.48 -6.90
N GLN A 63 14.79 -50.27 -6.40
CA GLN A 63 15.35 -51.39 -7.16
C GLN A 63 15.10 -52.67 -6.35
N ALA A 64 14.63 -53.66 -7.12
CA ALA A 64 14.19 -55.00 -6.73
C ALA A 64 15.38 -55.93 -6.49
#